data_AF-A0A2K4AFH9-F1
#
_entry.id   AF-A0A2K4AFH9-F1
#
_cell.length_a   1.000
_cell.length_b   1.000
_cell.length_c   1.000
_cell.angle_alpha   90.00
_cell.angle_beta   90.00
_cell.angle_gamma   90.00
#
_symmetry.space_group_name_H-M   'P 1'
#
loop_
_entity.id
_entity.type
_entity.pdbx_description
1 polymer ?
#
loop_
_entity_poly.entity_id
_entity_poly.type
_entity_poly.pdbx_seq_one_letter_code
_entity_poly.pdbx_strand_id
1 'polypeptide(L)'
;MKVCLIINVVIILSSCGTSNKIEGQHFDIQQHNKNIGSVYFSADYAQVKGLEMGTAKYFINKVGSKRYLFIEYIPNEILPCNPEFWQTLKYKKDKVTYYIYLIENLDDEVFHLSALQNIDQKSINDVDDLVSIAKSPHQNDRITLKIKKS
;
A
#
# COMPACT_ATOMS: atom_id res chain seq x y z
N MET A 1 -0.55 -31.78 47.02
CA MET A 1 -1.23 -31.86 45.71
C MET A 1 -1.20 -30.47 45.09
N LYS A 2 -0.48 -30.31 43.98
CA LYS A 2 -0.36 -29.04 43.24
C LYS A 2 -1.38 -29.06 42.11
N VAL A 3 -2.43 -28.27 42.22
CA VAL A 3 -3.40 -28.07 41.13
C VAL A 3 -2.87 -26.91 40.29
N CYS A 4 -2.27 -27.24 39.14
CA CYS A 4 -1.86 -26.26 38.16
C CYS A 4 -3.10 -25.67 37.49
N LEU A 5 -3.36 -24.39 37.73
CA LEU A 5 -4.28 -23.59 36.94
C LEU A 5 -3.68 -23.44 35.53
N ILE A 6 -4.22 -24.17 34.56
CA ILE A 6 -3.96 -23.92 33.14
C ILE A 6 -4.75 -22.67 32.78
N ILE A 7 -4.13 -21.51 32.98
CA ILE A 7 -4.60 -20.27 32.37
C ILE A 7 -4.39 -20.47 30.87
N ASN A 8 -5.50 -20.65 30.14
CA ASN A 8 -5.53 -20.47 28.69
C ASN A 8 -5.09 -19.02 28.44
N VAL A 9 -3.79 -18.85 28.23
CA VAL A 9 -3.22 -17.63 27.68
C VAL A 9 -3.77 -17.58 26.27
N VAL A 10 -4.93 -16.93 26.10
CA VAL A 10 -5.31 -16.35 24.83
C VAL A 10 -4.24 -15.30 24.58
N ILE A 11 -3.19 -15.72 23.88
CA ILE A 11 -2.18 -14.82 23.32
C ILE A 11 -2.94 -14.04 22.26
N ILE A 12 -3.59 -12.96 22.69
CA ILE A 12 -3.86 -11.83 21.82
C ILE A 12 -2.46 -11.40 21.40
N LEU A 13 -2.03 -11.81 20.21
CA LEU A 13 -0.94 -11.19 19.47
C LEU A 13 -1.41 -9.77 19.16
N SER A 14 -1.48 -8.92 20.18
CA SER A 14 -1.50 -7.48 20.02
C SER A 14 -0.17 -7.17 19.37
N SER A 15 -0.20 -7.03 18.05
CA SER A 15 0.97 -6.69 17.24
C SER A 15 1.65 -5.50 17.89
N CYS A 16 2.86 -5.75 18.34
CA CYS A 16 3.69 -4.75 18.97
C CYS A 16 4.07 -3.73 17.88
N GLY A 17 3.38 -2.58 17.86
CA GLY A 17 3.82 -1.35 17.20
C GLY A 17 3.83 -1.32 15.68
N THR A 18 2.67 -1.52 15.04
CA THR A 18 2.47 -1.19 13.61
C THR A 18 1.41 -0.10 13.44
N SER A 19 1.58 1.08 14.01
CA SER A 19 0.85 2.24 13.48
C SER A 19 1.42 2.50 12.08
N ASN A 20 0.87 1.85 11.06
CA ASN A 20 1.15 2.22 9.68
C ASN A 20 0.70 3.69 9.56
N LYS A 21 1.64 4.61 9.31
CA LYS A 21 1.40 6.07 9.16
C LYS A 21 0.41 6.44 8.02
N ILE A 22 -0.31 5.47 7.48
CA ILE A 22 -1.24 5.61 6.35
C ILE A 22 -2.61 5.06 6.75
N GLU A 23 -2.67 4.00 7.56
CA GLU A 23 -3.94 3.48 8.06
C GLU A 23 -4.63 4.51 8.96
N GLY A 24 -5.94 4.66 8.78
CA GLY A 24 -6.76 5.66 9.45
C GLY A 24 -6.60 7.08 8.90
N GLN A 25 -5.83 7.29 7.84
CA GLN A 25 -5.57 8.62 7.28
C GLN A 25 -6.27 8.87 5.95
N HIS A 26 -6.61 10.14 5.73
CA HIS A 26 -7.11 10.66 4.47
C HIS A 26 -5.99 11.37 3.71
N PHE A 27 -5.88 11.07 2.42
CA PHE A 27 -4.93 11.71 1.53
C PHE A 27 -5.63 12.28 0.29
N ASP A 28 -5.17 13.44 -0.16
CA ASP A 28 -5.36 13.86 -1.55
C ASP A 28 -4.39 13.09 -2.44
N ILE A 29 -4.89 12.59 -3.56
CA ILE A 29 -4.11 11.86 -4.57
C ILE A 29 -3.71 12.85 -5.66
N GLN A 30 -2.41 13.01 -5.87
CA GLN A 30 -1.87 13.81 -6.95
C GLN A 30 -1.04 12.96 -7.93
N GLN A 31 -1.15 13.26 -9.21
CA GLN A 31 -0.27 12.74 -10.25
C GLN A 31 0.03 13.89 -11.23
N HIS A 32 1.29 14.02 -11.66
CA HIS A 32 1.72 15.14 -12.52
C HIS A 32 1.31 16.52 -11.97
N ASN A 33 1.43 16.70 -10.66
CA ASN A 33 1.05 17.90 -9.90
C ASN A 33 -0.45 18.29 -9.97
N LYS A 34 -1.32 17.40 -10.43
CA LYS A 34 -2.77 17.60 -10.44
C LYS A 34 -3.45 16.70 -9.41
N ASN A 35 -4.43 17.24 -8.68
CA ASN A 35 -5.29 16.43 -7.84
C ASN A 35 -6.22 15.60 -8.74
N ILE A 36 -6.21 14.28 -8.56
CA ILE A 36 -7.02 13.32 -9.32
C ILE A 36 -8.03 12.57 -8.44
N GLY A 37 -8.08 12.87 -7.14
CA GLY A 37 -9.00 12.24 -6.21
C GLY A 37 -8.48 12.27 -4.77
N SER A 38 -9.11 11.46 -3.93
CA SER A 38 -8.70 11.25 -2.54
C SER A 38 -8.82 9.78 -2.17
N VAL A 39 -8.08 9.37 -1.13
CA VAL A 39 -8.17 8.03 -0.56
C VAL A 39 -8.21 8.10 0.96
N TYR A 40 -9.08 7.28 1.54
CA TYR A 40 -9.05 6.94 2.95
C TYR A 40 -8.62 5.48 3.11
N PHE A 41 -7.58 5.25 3.90
CA PHE A 41 -7.09 3.90 4.18
C PHE A 41 -7.72 3.39 5.47
N SER A 42 -8.79 2.62 5.36
CA SER A 42 -9.38 1.87 6.49
C SER A 42 -8.53 0.63 6.83
N ALA A 43 -8.91 -0.20 7.80
CA ALA A 43 -8.11 -1.39 8.16
C ALA A 43 -7.83 -2.32 6.97
N ASP A 44 -8.85 -2.61 6.14
CA ASP A 44 -8.76 -3.62 5.07
C ASP A 44 -8.89 -3.05 3.65
N TYR A 45 -9.42 -1.82 3.52
CA TYR A 45 -9.78 -1.23 2.23
C TYR A 45 -9.27 0.20 2.07
N ALA A 46 -8.77 0.50 0.87
CA ALA A 46 -8.56 1.85 0.39
C ALA A 46 -9.88 2.33 -0.23
N GLN A 47 -10.53 3.30 0.42
CA GLN A 47 -11.75 3.93 -0.06
C GLN A 47 -11.38 5.12 -0.93
N VAL A 48 -11.56 4.99 -2.23
CA VAL A 48 -11.10 5.94 -3.24
C VAL A 48 -12.27 6.77 -3.73
N LYS A 49 -12.06 8.08 -3.84
CA LYS A 49 -13.01 9.02 -4.41
C LYS A 49 -12.31 9.84 -5.48
N GLY A 50 -12.52 9.47 -6.74
CA GLY A 50 -12.05 10.20 -7.92
C GLY A 50 -13.24 10.67 -8.76
N LEU A 51 -13.37 10.16 -9.98
CA LEU A 51 -14.55 10.38 -10.84
C LEU A 51 -15.79 9.69 -10.27
N GLU A 52 -15.59 8.48 -9.76
CA GLU A 52 -16.57 7.70 -9.02
C GLU A 52 -16.03 7.31 -7.63
N MET A 53 -16.88 6.70 -6.81
CA MET A 53 -16.46 6.07 -5.57
C MET A 53 -16.07 4.62 -5.82
N GLY A 54 -14.99 4.18 -5.20
CA GLY A 54 -14.52 2.81 -5.30
C GLY A 54 -13.82 2.33 -4.03
N THR A 55 -13.61 1.03 -3.97
CA THR A 55 -12.84 0.39 -2.89
C THR A 55 -11.85 -0.59 -3.49
N ALA A 56 -10.62 -0.59 -3.00
CA ALA A 56 -9.61 -1.59 -3.34
C ALA A 56 -9.08 -2.25 -2.07
N LYS A 57 -8.94 -3.58 -2.07
CA LYS A 57 -8.23 -4.25 -0.99
C LYS A 57 -6.79 -3.79 -1.01
N TYR A 58 -6.24 -3.58 0.18
CA TYR A 58 -4.84 -3.25 0.32
C TYR A 58 -4.26 -3.83 1.60
N PHE A 59 -2.94 -3.87 1.68
CA PHE A 59 -2.22 -4.01 2.93
C PHE A 59 -0.86 -3.34 2.81
N ILE A 60 -0.24 -3.04 3.95
CA ILE A 60 1.12 -2.49 4.00
C ILE A 60 2.02 -3.52 4.66
N ASN A 61 3.16 -3.80 4.02
CA ASN A 61 4.21 -4.60 4.64
C ASN A 61 5.47 -3.77 4.84
N LYS A 62 6.16 -4.00 5.96
CA LYS A 62 7.45 -3.37 6.26
C LYS A 62 8.54 -4.43 6.14
N VAL A 63 9.51 -4.21 5.26
CA VAL A 63 10.66 -5.09 5.09
C VAL A 63 11.94 -4.26 5.30
N GLY A 64 12.69 -4.61 6.34
CA GLY A 64 13.80 -3.76 6.82
C GLY A 64 13.31 -2.36 7.23
N SER A 65 13.88 -1.32 6.62
CA SER A 65 13.48 0.08 6.85
C SER A 65 12.39 0.59 5.89
N LYS A 66 12.10 -0.16 4.82
CA LYS A 66 11.17 0.24 3.76
C LYS A 66 9.76 -0.26 4.05
N ARG A 67 8.77 0.52 3.61
CA ARG A 67 7.36 0.13 3.63
C ARG A 67 6.83 0.03 2.22
N TYR A 68 6.00 -0.96 1.98
CA TYR A 68 5.45 -1.25 0.67
C TYR A 68 3.93 -1.32 0.75
N LEU A 69 3.26 -0.65 -0.18
CA LEU A 69 1.83 -0.72 -0.38
C LEU A 69 1.55 -1.85 -1.36
N PHE A 70 0.65 -2.75 -0.98
CA PHE A 70 0.07 -3.76 -1.85
C PHE A 70 -1.39 -3.37 -2.05
N ILE A 71 -1.80 -3.07 -3.28
CA ILE A 71 -3.16 -2.60 -3.55
C ILE A 71 -3.72 -3.26 -4.81
N GLU A 72 -5.00 -3.62 -4.79
CA GLU A 72 -5.69 -4.07 -6.00
C GLU A 72 -5.72 -2.97 -7.08
N TYR A 73 -5.90 -3.40 -8.33
CA TYR A 73 -6.08 -2.46 -9.44
C TYR A 73 -7.33 -1.59 -9.20
N ILE A 74 -7.17 -0.27 -9.33
CA ILE A 74 -8.29 0.68 -9.32
C ILE A 74 -8.53 1.10 -10.77
N PRO A 75 -9.72 0.83 -11.34
CA PRO A 75 -10.06 1.21 -12.70
C PRO A 75 -10.00 2.72 -12.93
N ASN A 76 -9.73 3.11 -14.17
CA ASN A 76 -9.57 4.52 -14.57
C ASN A 76 -10.88 5.31 -14.47
N GLU A 77 -12.02 4.62 -14.53
CA GLU A 77 -13.37 5.13 -14.31
C GLU A 77 -13.58 5.61 -12.86
N ILE A 78 -12.79 5.07 -11.92
CA ILE A 78 -12.81 5.48 -10.51
C ILE A 78 -11.70 6.49 -10.25
N LEU A 79 -10.46 6.15 -10.59
CA LEU A 79 -9.28 6.99 -10.37
C LEU A 79 -8.58 7.26 -11.70
N PRO A 80 -8.67 8.48 -12.27
CA PRO A 80 -8.18 8.79 -13.60
C PRO A 80 -6.65 9.00 -13.63
N CYS A 81 -5.88 7.97 -13.29
CA CYS A 81 -4.40 8.01 -13.28
C CYS A 81 -3.80 7.48 -14.59
N ASN A 82 -2.61 7.95 -14.95
CA ASN A 82 -1.85 7.43 -16.09
C ASN A 82 -1.69 5.90 -15.95
N PRO A 83 -2.06 5.08 -16.96
CA PRO A 83 -1.94 3.62 -16.92
C PRO A 83 -0.51 3.12 -16.65
N GLU A 84 0.52 3.90 -16.99
CA GLU A 84 1.92 3.56 -16.69
C GLU A 84 2.21 3.43 -15.19
N PHE A 85 1.42 4.08 -14.33
CA PHE A 85 1.50 3.89 -12.88
C PHE A 85 1.37 2.41 -12.47
N TRP A 86 0.46 1.68 -13.13
CA TRP A 86 0.19 0.27 -12.85
C TRP A 86 1.25 -0.68 -13.42
N GLN A 87 2.28 -0.16 -14.10
CA GLN A 87 3.44 -0.94 -14.55
C GLN A 87 4.46 -1.09 -13.42
N THR A 88 4.09 -1.87 -12.42
CA THR A 88 4.92 -2.19 -11.25
C THR A 88 4.97 -3.70 -10.99
N LEU A 89 5.77 -4.10 -10.00
CA LEU A 89 5.83 -5.47 -9.51
C LEU A 89 4.47 -5.92 -8.96
N LYS A 90 4.15 -7.20 -9.14
CA LYS A 90 2.87 -7.80 -8.72
C LYS A 90 3.08 -8.88 -7.67
N TYR A 91 2.11 -9.03 -6.79
CA TYR A 91 2.03 -10.09 -5.79
C TYR A 91 0.69 -10.79 -5.91
N LYS A 92 0.69 -12.12 -5.96
CA LYS A 92 -0.55 -12.91 -5.98
C LYS A 92 -0.70 -13.62 -4.65
N LYS A 93 -1.82 -13.37 -3.97
CA LYS A 93 -2.22 -14.07 -2.76
C LYS A 93 -3.62 -14.59 -2.96
N ASP A 94 -3.77 -15.91 -2.86
CA ASP A 94 -5.02 -16.61 -3.16
C ASP A 94 -5.52 -16.29 -4.58
N LYS A 95 -6.67 -15.62 -4.68
CA LYS A 95 -7.31 -15.21 -5.95
C LYS A 95 -7.11 -13.72 -6.26
N VAL A 96 -6.37 -12.99 -5.43
CA VAL A 96 -6.19 -11.54 -5.55
C VAL A 96 -4.80 -11.22 -6.09
N THR A 97 -4.74 -10.28 -7.02
CA THR A 97 -3.49 -9.72 -7.54
C THR A 97 -3.31 -8.30 -7.02
N TYR A 98 -2.21 -8.07 -6.33
CA TYR A 98 -1.81 -6.78 -5.79
C TYR A 98 -0.70 -6.16 -6.64
N TYR A 99 -0.77 -4.85 -6.82
CA TYR A 99 0.27 -4.00 -7.39
C TYR A 99 1.07 -3.41 -6.24
N ILE A 100 2.39 -3.51 -6.33
CA ILE A 100 3.28 -3.20 -5.21
C ILE A 100 3.95 -1.85 -5.46
N TYR A 101 3.93 -0.98 -4.47
CA TYR A 101 4.62 0.32 -4.52
C TYR A 101 5.49 0.51 -3.29
N LEU A 102 6.68 1.08 -3.48
CA LEU A 102 7.46 1.59 -2.37
C LEU A 102 6.79 2.86 -1.84
N ILE A 103 6.58 2.93 -0.54
CA ILE A 103 6.07 4.11 0.15
C ILE A 103 7.27 4.94 0.59
N GLU A 104 7.49 6.06 -0.09
CA GLU A 104 8.50 7.04 0.28
C GLU A 104 7.84 8.13 1.11
N ASN A 105 8.25 8.31 2.36
CA ASN A 105 7.79 9.38 3.22
C ASN A 105 8.80 10.53 3.18
N LEU A 106 8.37 11.72 2.76
CA LEU A 106 9.26 12.86 2.58
C LEU A 106 9.39 13.66 3.87
N ASP A 107 8.26 14.02 4.48
CA ASP A 107 8.18 14.98 5.58
C ASP A 107 6.99 14.72 6.51
N ASP A 108 6.47 13.50 6.55
CA ASP A 108 5.26 13.08 7.27
C ASP A 108 3.95 13.67 6.76
N GLU A 109 3.96 14.57 5.77
CA GLU A 109 2.75 15.11 5.12
C GLU A 109 2.63 14.67 3.67
N VAL A 110 3.77 14.49 3.00
CA VAL A 110 3.87 14.11 1.60
C VAL A 110 4.51 12.74 1.46
N PHE A 111 3.83 11.86 0.73
CA PHE A 111 4.29 10.51 0.44
C PHE A 111 4.30 10.27 -1.07
N HIS A 112 5.26 9.48 -1.56
CA HIS A 112 5.21 8.95 -2.91
C HIS A 112 4.91 7.45 -2.92
N LEU A 113 4.13 7.03 -3.91
CA LEU A 113 3.96 5.64 -4.30
C LEU A 113 4.83 5.40 -5.53
N SER A 114 6.03 4.88 -5.30
CA SER A 114 7.02 4.62 -6.33
C SER A 114 6.88 3.21 -6.88
N ALA A 115 6.71 3.10 -8.20
CA ALA A 115 6.69 1.81 -8.89
C ALA A 115 8.02 1.07 -8.71
N LEU A 116 7.96 -0.25 -8.62
CA LEU A 116 9.09 -1.15 -8.50
C LEU A 116 9.45 -1.75 -9.86
N GLN A 117 10.72 -2.11 -10.05
CA GLN A 117 11.17 -2.78 -11.25
C GLN A 117 10.51 -4.15 -11.37
N ASN A 118 9.85 -4.40 -12.49
CA ASN A 118 9.22 -5.69 -12.76
C ASN A 118 10.13 -6.50 -13.70
N ILE A 119 11.08 -7.23 -13.12
CA ILE A 119 11.97 -8.12 -13.88
C ILE A 119 11.14 -9.37 -14.26
N ASP A 120 10.93 -9.57 -15.56
CA ASP A 120 10.26 -10.75 -16.17
C ASP A 120 8.75 -10.92 -15.94
N GLN A 121 8.00 -9.89 -15.52
CA GLN A 121 6.55 -9.97 -15.24
C GLN A 121 6.14 -11.04 -14.21
N LYS A 122 7.09 -11.63 -13.48
CA LYS A 122 6.81 -12.66 -12.48
C LYS A 122 6.22 -12.01 -11.23
N SER A 123 5.16 -12.60 -10.73
CA SER A 123 4.66 -12.25 -9.39
C SER A 123 5.64 -12.80 -8.36
N ILE A 124 5.95 -12.01 -7.33
CA ILE A 124 6.69 -12.55 -6.18
C ILE A 124 5.77 -13.46 -5.37
N ASN A 125 6.34 -14.48 -4.72
CA ASN A 125 5.62 -15.40 -3.85
C ASN A 125 5.85 -15.08 -2.38
N ASP A 126 7.00 -14.48 -2.05
CA ASP A 126 7.35 -14.02 -0.71
C ASP A 126 7.51 -12.50 -0.70
N VAL A 127 7.06 -11.87 0.38
CA VAL A 127 7.16 -10.43 0.59
C VAL A 127 8.57 -9.99 0.98
N ASP A 128 9.39 -10.90 1.52
CA ASP A 128 10.77 -10.60 1.93
C ASP A 128 11.71 -10.37 0.73
N ASP A 129 11.36 -10.89 -0.44
CA ASP A 129 12.11 -10.70 -1.70
C ASP A 129 12.19 -9.21 -2.12
N LEU A 130 11.28 -8.37 -1.61
CA LEU A 130 11.17 -6.95 -1.94
C LEU A 130 12.39 -6.10 -1.59
N VAL A 131 13.23 -6.52 -0.65
CA VAL A 131 14.43 -5.75 -0.24
C VAL A 131 15.40 -5.57 -1.40
N SER A 132 15.50 -6.60 -2.23
CA SER A 132 16.42 -6.67 -3.37
C SER A 132 15.89 -5.97 -4.63
N ILE A 133 14.59 -5.64 -4.66
CA ILE A 133 13.96 -5.05 -5.83
C ILE A 133 14.20 -3.53 -5.85
N ALA A 134 14.77 -3.07 -6.96
CA ALA A 134 14.97 -1.65 -7.22
C ALA A 134 13.66 -0.96 -7.60
N LYS A 135 13.65 0.38 -7.50
CA LYS A 135 12.58 1.19 -8.10
C LYS A 135 12.60 1.02 -9.62
N SER A 136 11.42 1.14 -10.24
CA SER A 136 11.32 1.22 -11.70
C SER A 136 12.16 2.41 -12.21
N PRO A 137 12.87 2.29 -13.34
CA PRO A 137 13.55 3.43 -13.96
C PRO A 137 12.57 4.54 -14.40
N HIS A 138 11.29 4.19 -14.62
CA HIS A 138 10.23 5.14 -14.96
C HIS A 138 9.46 5.53 -13.68
N GLN A 139 9.75 6.72 -13.15
CA GLN A 139 9.13 7.25 -11.92
C GLN A 139 8.25 8.48 -12.14
N ASN A 140 8.16 8.98 -13.38
CA ASN A 140 7.42 10.22 -13.68
C ASN A 140 5.92 10.09 -13.38
N ASP A 141 5.38 8.89 -13.47
CA ASP A 141 3.97 8.59 -13.22
C ASP A 141 3.67 8.16 -11.78
N ARG A 142 4.63 8.33 -10.86
CA ARG A 142 4.39 8.05 -9.44
C ARG A 142 3.21 8.88 -8.91
N ILE A 143 2.45 8.29 -8.01
CA ILE A 143 1.42 9.02 -7.26
C ILE A 143 2.06 9.71 -6.07
N THR A 144 1.66 10.95 -5.82
CA THR A 144 1.93 11.69 -4.59
C THR A 144 0.66 11.68 -3.73
N LEU A 145 0.77 11.18 -2.50
CA LEU A 145 -0.27 11.28 -1.48
C LEU A 145 0.07 12.45 -0.55
N LYS A 146 -0.88 13.37 -0.34
CA LYS A 146 -0.73 14.46 0.62
C LYS A 146 -1.76 14.31 1.72
N ILE A 147 -1.32 14.30 2.98
CA ILE A 147 -2.24 14.23 4.12
C ILE A 147 -3.25 15.36 4.01
N LYS A 148 -4.52 15.01 4.06
CA LYS A 148 -5.60 15.97 4.14
C LYS A 148 -5.72 16.41 5.60
N LYS A 149 -5.17 17.59 5.91
CA LYS A 149 -5.39 18.22 7.21
C LYS A 149 -6.86 18.60 7.31
N SER A 150 -7.53 18.07 8.33
CA SER A 150 -8.90 18.42 8.73
C SER A 150 -9.02 19.87 9.14
#